data_AF-A0A3D4QEQ9-F1
#
_entry.id   AF-A0A3D4QEQ9-F1
#
_cell.length_a   1.000
_cell.length_b   1.000
_cell.length_c   1.000
_cell.angle_alpha   90.00
_cell.angle_beta   90.00
_cell.angle_gamma   90.00
#
_symmetry.space_group_name_H-M   'P 1'
#
loop_
_entity.id
_entity.type
_entity.pdbx_description
1 polymer ?
#
loop_
_entity_poly.entity_id
_entity_poly.type
_entity_poly.pdbx_seq_one_letter_code
_entity_poly.pdbx_strand_id
1 'polypeptide(L)'
;MAPDTTSQADRPARRLTTPKRIGIVIFDRCQIIDATGPAAVFGSANEIHQANGVSGPLYDLRMIAGRPGPVRTSTGVSLFADSALKDAVPPFDTLICAGGKGSLKFTEDADAIDDIRRLT
;
A
#
# COMPACT_ATOMS: atom_id res chain seq x y z
N MET A 1 -0.05 31.27 -37.15
CA MET A 1 -0.03 29.87 -36.70
C MET A 1 0.24 29.88 -35.21
N ALA A 2 -0.82 29.85 -34.39
CA ALA A 2 -0.72 29.80 -32.93
C ALA A 2 -0.76 28.32 -32.50
N PRO A 3 -0.01 27.90 -31.45
CA PRO A 3 -0.03 26.52 -31.02
C PRO A 3 -1.35 26.18 -30.31
N ASP A 4 -1.94 25.04 -30.71
CA ASP A 4 -3.07 24.40 -30.05
C ASP A 4 -2.67 23.96 -28.64
N THR A 5 -3.09 24.73 -27.62
CA THR A 5 -3.07 24.33 -26.22
C THR A 5 -4.37 23.62 -25.88
N THR A 6 -4.57 22.40 -26.39
CA THR A 6 -5.65 21.55 -25.87
C THR A 6 -5.24 21.07 -24.48
N SER A 7 -5.71 21.81 -23.48
CA SER A 7 -5.60 21.54 -22.05
C SER A 7 -6.14 20.15 -21.73
N GLN A 8 -5.26 19.29 -21.22
CA GLN A 8 -5.59 17.96 -20.70
C GLN A 8 -6.12 18.03 -19.26
N ALA A 9 -6.93 19.04 -18.96
CA ALA A 9 -7.49 19.25 -17.63
C ALA A 9 -9.00 19.44 -17.71
N ASP A 10 -9.76 18.34 -17.86
CA ASP A 10 -11.13 18.28 -17.31
C ASP A 10 -11.75 16.86 -17.28
N ARG A 11 -11.01 15.84 -16.81
CA ARG A 11 -11.72 14.62 -16.38
C ARG A 11 -12.23 14.89 -14.97
N PRO A 12 -13.56 14.90 -14.73
CA PRO A 12 -14.07 15.09 -13.38
C PRO A 12 -13.48 14.00 -12.50
N ALA A 13 -12.78 14.41 -11.43
CA ALA A 13 -12.21 13.48 -10.47
C ALA A 13 -13.34 12.59 -9.96
N ARG A 14 -13.28 11.30 -10.29
CA ARG A 14 -14.30 10.33 -9.89
C ARG A 14 -14.35 10.31 -8.37
N ARG A 15 -15.45 10.81 -7.79
CA ARG A 15 -15.65 10.81 -6.34
C ARG A 15 -15.75 9.35 -5.87
N LEU A 16 -14.76 8.91 -5.09
CA LEU A 16 -14.80 7.58 -4.48
C LEU A 16 -15.85 7.60 -3.36
N THR A 17 -16.83 6.71 -3.43
CA THR A 17 -17.90 6.58 -2.43
C THR A 17 -17.50 5.68 -1.25
N THR A 18 -16.38 4.98 -1.37
CA THR A 18 -15.81 4.10 -0.35
C THR A 18 -14.29 4.20 -0.43
N PRO A 19 -13.57 4.25 0.71
CA PRO A 19 -12.11 4.30 0.70
C PRO A 19 -11.52 3.13 -0.08
N LYS A 20 -10.50 3.39 -0.88
CA LYS A 20 -9.78 2.34 -1.61
C LYS A 20 -8.83 1.62 -0.68
N ARG A 21 -8.89 0.29 -0.63
CA ARG A 21 -8.11 -0.51 0.30
C ARG A 21 -6.74 -0.80 -0.31
N ILE A 22 -5.69 -0.39 0.37
CA ILE A 22 -4.30 -0.54 -0.07
C ILE A 22 -3.57 -1.45 0.92
N GLY A 23 -3.09 -2.58 0.44
CA GLY A 23 -2.26 -3.50 1.20
C GLY A 23 -0.78 -3.26 0.89
N ILE A 24 0.04 -3.06 1.92
CA ILE A 24 1.49 -2.97 1.80
C ILE A 24 2.08 -4.19 2.49
N VAL A 25 2.63 -5.12 1.69
CA VAL A 25 3.22 -6.36 2.17
C VAL A 25 4.66 -6.10 2.60
N ILE A 26 4.94 -6.36 3.88
CA ILE A 26 6.25 -6.25 4.50
C ILE A 26 6.71 -7.62 5.02
N PHE A 27 8.02 -7.83 5.05
CA PHE A 27 8.64 -9.08 5.49
C PHE A 27 10.04 -8.82 6.05
N ASP A 28 10.60 -9.82 6.72
CA ASP A 28 11.94 -9.71 7.30
C ASP A 28 12.97 -9.28 6.25
N ARG A 29 13.73 -8.23 6.56
CA ARG A 29 14.72 -7.60 5.68
C ARG A 29 14.17 -6.98 4.38
N CYS A 30 12.90 -6.56 4.35
CA CYS A 30 12.41 -5.65 3.32
C CYS A 30 13.13 -4.28 3.39
N GLN A 31 13.17 -3.54 2.29
CA GLN A 31 13.64 -2.15 2.29
C GLN A 31 12.58 -1.26 2.93
N ILE A 32 12.99 -0.39 3.86
CA ILE A 32 12.06 0.48 4.57
C ILE A 32 11.33 1.43 3.60
N ILE A 33 12.06 2.02 2.65
CA ILE A 33 11.50 3.02 1.71
C ILE A 33 10.50 2.42 0.72
N ASP A 34 10.62 1.13 0.40
CA ASP A 34 9.69 0.46 -0.52
C ASP A 34 8.32 0.26 0.13
N ALA A 35 8.26 0.17 1.47
CA ALA A 35 7.02 0.13 2.22
C ALA A 35 6.53 1.54 2.60
N THR A 36 7.42 2.37 3.14
CA THR A 36 7.02 3.68 3.69
C THR A 36 6.84 4.75 2.63
N GLY A 37 7.50 4.62 1.47
CA GLY A 37 7.35 5.54 0.34
C GLY A 37 5.90 5.58 -0.17
N PRO A 38 5.35 4.43 -0.62
CA PRO A 38 3.94 4.34 -0.99
C PRO A 38 3.00 4.74 0.16
N ALA A 39 3.27 4.28 1.39
CA ALA A 39 2.45 4.64 2.56
C ALA A 39 2.35 6.16 2.75
N ALA A 40 3.48 6.88 2.62
CA ALA A 40 3.51 8.33 2.74
C ALA A 40 2.69 9.01 1.63
N VAL A 41 2.80 8.53 0.38
CA VAL A 41 2.04 9.10 -0.75
C VAL A 41 0.53 8.98 -0.53
N PHE A 42 0.04 7.78 -0.17
CA PHE A 42 -1.38 7.59 0.12
C PHE A 42 -1.83 8.34 1.37
N GLY A 43 -0.98 8.43 2.39
CA GLY A 43 -1.22 9.23 3.59
C GLY A 43 -1.41 10.71 3.25
N SER A 44 -0.51 11.31 2.47
CA SER A 44 -0.64 12.69 2.01
C SER A 44 -1.87 12.90 1.13
N ALA A 45 -2.24 11.91 0.31
CA ALA A 45 -3.49 11.99 -0.46
C ALA A 45 -4.73 11.99 0.46
N ASN A 46 -4.71 11.24 1.56
CA ASN A 46 -5.76 11.30 2.59
C ASN A 46 -5.81 12.67 3.28
N GLU A 47 -4.65 13.26 3.63
CA GLU A 47 -4.57 14.59 4.25
C GLU A 47 -5.17 15.66 3.32
N ILE A 48 -4.79 15.65 2.03
CA ILE A 48 -5.34 16.57 1.02
C ILE A 48 -6.85 16.33 0.83
N HIS A 49 -7.30 15.08 0.82
CA HIS A 49 -8.73 14.75 0.69
C HIS A 49 -9.55 15.35 1.84
N GLN A 50 -9.06 15.24 3.08
CA GLN A 50 -9.71 15.81 4.26
C GLN A 50 -9.64 17.34 4.28
N ALA A 51 -8.52 17.94 3.86
CA ALA A 51 -8.36 19.39 3.75
C ALA A 51 -9.37 20.01 2.76
N ASN A 52 -9.83 19.26 1.77
CA ASN A 52 -10.89 19.66 0.84
C ASN A 52 -12.32 19.45 1.39
N GLY A 53 -12.46 19.17 2.69
CA GLY A 53 -13.75 19.08 3.38
C GLY A 53 -14.50 17.76 3.17
N VAL A 54 -13.84 16.72 2.64
CA VAL A 54 -14.48 15.40 2.47
C VAL A 54 -14.28 14.56 3.73
N SER A 55 -15.37 13.97 4.22
CA SER A 55 -15.35 13.13 5.42
C SER A 55 -14.81 11.73 5.11
N GLY A 56 -13.96 11.21 6.00
CA GLY A 56 -13.33 9.90 5.88
C GLY A 56 -12.02 9.91 5.06
N PRO A 57 -11.26 8.80 5.07
CA PRO A 57 -10.06 8.67 4.26
C PRO A 57 -10.40 8.36 2.80
N LEU A 58 -9.54 8.79 1.88
CA LEU A 58 -9.59 8.37 0.48
C LEU A 58 -9.09 6.93 0.29
N TYR A 59 -8.10 6.54 1.10
CA TYR A 59 -7.42 5.25 1.10
C TYR A 59 -7.39 4.63 2.50
N ASP A 60 -7.81 3.37 2.63
CA ASP A 60 -7.62 2.54 3.83
C ASP A 60 -6.30 1.77 3.69
N LEU A 61 -5.26 2.23 4.39
CA LEU A 61 -3.91 1.67 4.33
C LEU A 61 -3.73 0.55 5.36
N ARG A 62 -3.17 -0.58 4.93
CA ARG A 62 -2.85 -1.72 5.80
C ARG A 62 -1.44 -2.23 5.55
N MET A 63 -0.64 -2.35 6.60
CA MET A 63 0.61 -3.09 6.60
C MET A 63 0.33 -4.56 6.91
N ILE A 64 0.79 -5.47 6.06
CA ILE A 64 0.48 -6.90 6.15
C ILE A 64 1.78 -7.70 6.08
N ALA A 65 1.92 -8.75 6.87
CA ALA A 65 3.10 -9.60 6.88
C ALA A 65 2.73 -11.06 7.15
N GLY A 66 3.69 -11.98 7.20
CA GLY A 66 3.40 -13.37 7.59
C GLY A 66 2.79 -13.51 9.01
N ARG A 67 2.96 -12.50 9.87
CA ARG A 67 2.34 -12.41 11.20
C ARG A 67 2.11 -10.94 11.59
N PRO A 68 1.12 -10.63 12.44
CA PRO A 68 0.98 -9.28 12.99
C PRO A 68 2.16 -8.92 13.90
N GLY A 69 2.43 -7.61 14.03
CA GLY A 69 3.46 -7.08 14.91
C GLY A 69 4.74 -6.62 14.20
N PRO A 70 5.86 -6.47 14.92
CA PRO A 70 7.07 -5.87 14.39
C PRO A 70 7.75 -6.76 13.34
N VAL A 71 8.13 -6.13 12.23
CA VAL A 71 8.87 -6.71 11.11
C VAL A 71 10.15 -5.91 10.91
N ARG A 72 11.30 -6.58 11.00
CA ARG A 72 12.60 -5.92 10.95
C ARG A 72 13.02 -5.67 9.50
N THR A 73 13.25 -4.42 9.13
CA THR A 73 13.74 -4.05 7.79
C THR A 73 15.23 -4.32 7.64
N SER A 74 15.75 -4.25 6.41
CA SER A 74 17.18 -4.47 6.15
C SER A 74 18.11 -3.42 6.78
N THR A 75 17.59 -2.28 7.19
CA THR A 75 18.32 -1.21 7.91
C THR A 75 18.22 -1.35 9.44
N GLY A 76 17.47 -2.34 9.93
CA GLY A 76 17.33 -2.63 11.36
C GLY A 76 16.20 -1.88 12.08
N VAL A 77 15.54 -0.92 11.40
CA VAL A 77 14.30 -0.29 11.87
C VAL A 77 13.16 -1.29 11.75
N SER A 78 12.25 -1.32 12.72
CA SER A 78 11.06 -2.18 12.66
C SER A 78 9.85 -1.40 12.15
N LEU A 79 9.14 -1.98 11.19
CA LEU A 79 7.79 -1.57 10.81
C LEU A 79 6.78 -2.47 11.53
N PHE A 80 5.54 -2.01 11.71
CA PHE A 80 4.51 -2.78 12.38
C PHE A 80 3.48 -3.28 11.36
N ALA A 81 3.22 -4.58 11.33
CA ALA A 81 2.17 -5.19 10.53
C ALA A 81 0.85 -5.22 11.32
N ASP A 82 -0.22 -4.69 10.73
CA ASP A 82 -1.56 -4.66 11.30
C ASP A 82 -2.19 -6.05 11.38
N SER A 83 -1.85 -6.92 10.42
CA SER A 83 -2.44 -8.26 10.28
C SER A 83 -1.47 -9.25 9.63
N ALA A 84 -1.75 -10.55 9.81
CA ALA A 84 -1.11 -11.59 9.01
C ALA A 84 -1.72 -11.64 7.60
N LEU A 85 -0.95 -12.11 6.62
CA LEU A 85 -1.40 -12.36 5.24
C LEU A 85 -2.62 -13.29 5.21
N LYS A 86 -2.59 -14.40 5.96
CA LYS A 86 -3.71 -15.34 6.11
C LYS A 86 -4.99 -14.71 6.69
N ASP A 87 -4.85 -13.70 7.53
CA ASP A 87 -5.97 -13.06 8.24
C ASP A 87 -6.43 -11.77 7.53
N ALA A 88 -5.72 -11.34 6.48
CA ALA A 88 -6.06 -10.15 5.72
C ALA A 88 -7.35 -10.38 4.91
N VAL A 89 -8.26 -9.41 5.02
CA VAL A 89 -9.62 -9.49 4.45
C VAL A 89 -9.64 -8.85 3.06
N PRO A 90 -9.75 -9.63 1.96
CA PRO A 90 -9.87 -9.11 0.60
C PRO A 90 -11.24 -8.45 0.31
N PRO A 91 -11.41 -7.82 -0.87
CA PRO A 91 -10.35 -7.50 -1.84
C PRO A 91 -9.56 -6.27 -1.40
N PHE A 92 -8.27 -6.25 -1.74
CA PHE A 92 -7.52 -5.01 -1.84
C PHE A 92 -7.70 -4.43 -3.23
N ASP A 93 -7.93 -3.12 -3.32
CA ASP A 93 -7.95 -2.43 -4.62
C ASP A 93 -6.55 -2.35 -5.22
N THR A 94 -5.53 -2.27 -4.35
CA THR A 94 -4.12 -2.28 -4.72
C THR A 94 -3.32 -3.03 -3.67
N LEU A 95 -2.44 -3.92 -4.12
CA LEU A 95 -1.41 -4.56 -3.30
C LEU A 95 -0.02 -4.10 -3.74
N ILE A 96 0.80 -3.74 -2.77
CA ILE A 96 2.18 -3.30 -2.99
C ILE A 96 3.08 -4.20 -2.15
N CYS A 97 3.92 -4.99 -2.80
CA CYS A 97 4.94 -5.79 -2.11
C CYS A 97 6.24 -4.99 -2.02
N ALA A 98 6.73 -4.77 -0.79
CA ALA A 98 8.03 -4.16 -0.60
C ALA A 98 9.13 -5.02 -1.24
N GLY A 99 10.17 -4.39 -1.79
CA GLY A 99 11.39 -5.10 -2.18
C GLY A 99 12.34 -5.30 -1.01
N GLY A 100 13.50 -5.89 -1.28
CA GLY A 100 14.65 -5.83 -0.39
C GLY A 100 15.46 -7.11 -0.26
N LYS A 101 16.42 -7.09 0.68
CA LYS A 101 17.39 -8.17 0.86
C LYS A 101 16.72 -9.49 1.30
N GLY A 102 15.51 -9.41 1.87
CA GLY A 102 14.71 -10.57 2.24
C GLY A 102 13.83 -11.14 1.12
N SER A 103 13.72 -10.48 -0.04
CA SER A 103 12.71 -10.85 -1.05
C SER A 103 12.84 -12.28 -1.56
N LEU A 104 14.07 -12.76 -1.83
CA LEU A 104 14.27 -14.13 -2.31
C LEU A 104 13.79 -15.17 -1.28
N LYS A 105 14.17 -15.00 -0.01
CA LYS A 105 13.70 -15.87 1.07
C LYS A 105 12.19 -15.78 1.26
N PHE A 106 11.61 -14.59 1.10
CA PHE A 106 10.16 -14.41 1.19
C PHE A 106 9.42 -15.14 0.07
N THR A 107 9.97 -15.19 -1.15
CA THR A 107 9.37 -15.93 -2.27
C THR A 107 9.46 -17.45 -2.14
N GLU A 108 10.30 -17.97 -1.25
CA GLU A 108 10.38 -19.41 -0.94
C GLU A 108 9.26 -19.86 0.03
N ASP A 109 8.57 -18.91 0.68
CA ASP A 109 7.43 -19.18 1.57
C ASP A 109 6.16 -19.39 0.74
N ALA A 110 5.84 -20.66 0.44
CA ALA A 110 4.69 -21.02 -0.38
C ALA A 110 3.36 -20.51 0.22
N ASP A 111 3.19 -20.58 1.54
CA ASP A 111 1.99 -20.14 2.23
C ASP A 111 1.80 -18.63 2.07
N ALA A 112 2.88 -17.84 2.23
CA ALA A 112 2.83 -16.40 2.03
C ALA A 112 2.47 -16.02 0.58
N ILE A 113 2.98 -16.75 -0.41
CA ILE A 113 2.67 -16.49 -1.82
C ILE A 113 1.22 -16.85 -2.15
N ASP A 114 0.72 -17.96 -1.64
CA ASP A 114 -0.68 -18.37 -1.84
C ASP A 114 -1.65 -17.42 -1.16
N ASP A 115 -1.31 -16.92 0.03
CA ASP A 115 -2.06 -15.86 0.68
C ASP A 115 -2.11 -14.58 -0.16
N ILE A 116 -0.97 -14.13 -0.73
CA ILE A 116 -0.94 -12.93 -1.58
C ILE A 116 -1.87 -13.09 -2.79
N ARG A 117 -1.87 -14.27 -3.43
CA ARG A 117 -2.72 -14.55 -4.61
C ARG A 117 -4.21 -14.45 -4.29
N ARG A 118 -4.62 -14.75 -3.05
CA ARG A 118 -6.02 -14.66 -2.59
C ARG A 118 -6.48 -13.22 -2.35
N LEU A 119 -5.55 -12.28 -2.23
CA LEU A 119 -5.86 -10.92 -1.78
C LEU A 119 -6.26 -9.93 -2.90
N THR A 120 -6.14 -10.34 -4.16
CA THR A 120 -6.56 -9.59 -5.37
C THR A 120 -7.63 -10.35 -6.14
#